data_AF-A0A235HL82-F1
#
_entry.id   AF-A0A235HL82-F1
#
_cell.length_a   1.000
_cell.length_b   1.000
_cell.length_c   1.000
_cell.angle_alpha   90.00
_cell.angle_beta   90.00
_cell.angle_gamma   90.00
#
_symmetry.space_group_name_H-M   'P 1'
#
loop_
_entity.id
_entity.type
_entity.pdbx_description
1 polymer ?
#
loop_
_entity_poly.entity_id
_entity_poly.type
_entity_poly.pdbx_seq_one_letter_code
_entity_poly.pdbx_strand_id
1 'polypeptide(L)'
;MSAQLCRRSLDIHFERYKVENEEDLKAFRGVVQTFQRHLPFEEEPDLLKYWDFCYERSFGCVGILKDWLSQALATALLDGAKTLTLSHLKSSAYSHEQCMIIFNETRL
;
A
#
# COMPACT_ATOMS: atom_id res chain seq x y z
N MET A 1 3.89 -21.37 20.59
CA MET A 1 2.43 -21.59 20.39
C MET A 1 2.08 -22.99 20.89
N SER A 2 1.07 -23.18 21.75
CA SER A 2 0.69 -24.54 22.20
C SER A 2 -0.28 -25.19 21.21
N ALA A 3 -0.19 -26.51 21.03
CA ALA A 3 -0.99 -27.26 20.07
C ALA A 3 -2.52 -27.17 20.30
N GLN A 4 -2.96 -26.75 21.50
CA GLN A 4 -4.37 -26.53 21.82
C GLN A 4 -4.92 -25.20 21.27
N LEU A 5 -4.07 -24.17 21.11
CA LEU A 5 -4.44 -22.89 20.51
C LEU A 5 -4.54 -22.99 18.98
N CYS A 6 -3.65 -23.73 18.31
CA CYS A 6 -3.72 -23.96 16.86
C CYS A 6 -5.03 -24.60 16.39
N ARG A 7 -5.68 -25.45 17.20
CA ARG A 7 -6.97 -26.07 16.80
C ARG A 7 -8.17 -25.14 16.95
N ARG A 8 -7.99 -23.96 17.56
CA ARG A 8 -9.05 -22.96 17.80
C ARG A 8 -8.86 -21.69 16.97
N SER A 9 -7.76 -21.60 16.23
CA SER A 9 -7.42 -20.48 15.36
C SER A 9 -7.33 -20.98 13.91
N LEU A 10 -7.96 -20.26 12.99
CA LEU A 10 -7.77 -20.46 11.56
C LEU A 10 -6.70 -19.49 11.09
N ASP A 11 -5.58 -20.00 10.59
CA ASP A 11 -4.55 -19.17 9.98
C ASP A 11 -5.02 -18.78 8.58
N ILE A 12 -5.46 -17.53 8.43
CA ILE A 12 -5.77 -16.92 7.13
C ILE A 12 -4.56 -16.07 6.73
N HIS A 13 -3.73 -16.60 5.84
CA HIS A 13 -2.62 -15.85 5.26
C HIS A 13 -3.12 -14.89 4.19
N PHE A 14 -3.02 -13.59 4.46
CA PHE A 14 -3.23 -12.54 3.48
C PHE A 14 -1.92 -12.31 2.72
N GLU A 15 -1.69 -13.12 1.68
CA GLU A 15 -0.51 -12.95 0.83
C GLU A 15 -0.50 -11.61 0.10
N ARG A 16 0.70 -11.13 -0.23
CA ARG A 16 0.87 -10.00 -1.14
C ARG A 16 0.32 -10.35 -2.52
N TYR A 17 -0.20 -9.34 -3.23
CA TYR A 17 -0.56 -9.49 -4.64
C TYR A 17 0.69 -9.74 -5.49
N LYS A 18 0.59 -10.66 -6.45
CA LYS A 18 1.67 -11.02 -7.39
C LYS A 18 1.36 -10.47 -8.77
N VAL A 19 2.25 -9.62 -9.30
CA VAL A 19 2.09 -9.00 -10.63
C VAL A 19 2.07 -10.02 -11.77
N GLU A 20 2.66 -11.20 -11.56
CA GLU A 20 2.67 -12.30 -12.52
C GLU A 20 1.30 -12.99 -12.65
N ASN A 21 0.38 -12.75 -11.71
CA ASN A 21 -0.99 -13.25 -11.74
C ASN A 21 -1.94 -12.11 -12.15
N GLU A 22 -2.68 -12.31 -13.24
CA GLU A 22 -3.57 -11.28 -13.80
C GLU A 22 -4.73 -10.91 -12.86
N GLU A 23 -5.28 -11.87 -12.12
CA GLU A 23 -6.35 -11.63 -11.16
C GLU A 23 -5.82 -10.83 -9.95
N ASP A 24 -4.62 -11.15 -9.47
CA ASP A 24 -3.96 -10.38 -8.41
C ASP A 24 -3.65 -8.96 -8.87
N LEU A 25 -3.15 -8.78 -10.09
CA LEU A 25 -2.87 -7.46 -10.66
C LEU A 25 -4.16 -6.64 -10.78
N LYS A 26 -5.24 -7.24 -11.26
CA LYS A 26 -6.56 -6.60 -11.34
C LYS A 26 -7.08 -6.22 -9.96
N ALA A 27 -6.97 -7.10 -8.98
CA ALA A 27 -7.37 -6.84 -7.60
C ALA A 27 -6.52 -5.71 -6.98
N PHE A 28 -5.21 -5.72 -7.17
CA PHE A 28 -4.32 -4.68 -6.67
C PHE A 28 -4.65 -3.30 -7.28
N ARG A 29 -4.90 -3.22 -8.59
CA ARG A 29 -5.37 -1.97 -9.23
C ARG A 29 -6.71 -1.52 -8.65
N GLY A 30 -7.62 -2.45 -8.35
CA GLY A 30 -8.87 -2.17 -7.65
C GLY A 30 -8.66 -1.58 -6.25
N VAL A 31 -7.66 -2.08 -5.50
CA VAL A 31 -7.26 -1.51 -4.21
C VAL A 31 -6.73 -0.09 -4.38
N VAL A 32 -5.83 0.15 -5.34
CA VAL A 32 -5.30 1.50 -5.64
C VAL A 32 -6.44 2.47 -5.96
N GLN A 33 -7.38 2.06 -6.81
CA GLN A 33 -8.56 2.86 -7.15
C GLN A 33 -9.45 3.12 -5.93
N THR A 34 -9.61 2.12 -5.07
CA THR A 34 -10.40 2.27 -3.84
C THR A 34 -9.75 3.30 -2.92
N PHE A 35 -8.44 3.24 -2.69
CA PHE A 35 -7.76 4.25 -1.89
C PHE A 35 -7.86 5.64 -2.49
N GLN A 36 -7.63 5.78 -3.79
CA GLN A 36 -7.80 7.04 -4.53
C GLN A 36 -9.13 7.73 -4.21
N ARG A 37 -10.25 6.99 -4.28
CA ARG A 37 -11.60 7.51 -4.04
C ARG A 37 -11.89 7.86 -2.58
N HIS A 38 -11.13 7.31 -1.63
CA HIS A 38 -11.32 7.55 -0.20
C HIS A 38 -10.36 8.60 0.35
N LEU A 39 -9.44 9.14 -0.47
CA LEU A 39 -8.58 10.24 -0.03
C LEU A 39 -9.41 11.54 0.06
N PRO A 40 -9.30 12.30 1.17
CA PRO A 40 -10.14 13.46 1.43
C PRO A 40 -9.61 14.73 0.74
N PHE A 41 -9.42 14.68 -0.58
CA PHE A 41 -8.95 15.80 -1.39
C PHE A 41 -10.10 16.50 -2.14
N GLU A 42 -9.93 17.78 -2.47
CA GLU A 42 -10.88 18.51 -3.33
C GLU A 42 -10.93 17.91 -4.74
N GLU A 43 -9.78 17.49 -5.25
CA GLU A 43 -9.60 16.88 -6.56
C GLU A 43 -9.09 15.45 -6.41
N GLU A 44 -9.85 14.48 -6.97
CA GLU A 44 -9.48 13.06 -6.91
C GLU A 44 -8.12 12.83 -7.62
N PRO A 45 -7.12 12.24 -6.94
CA PRO A 45 -5.81 11.99 -7.54
C PRO A 45 -5.89 10.87 -8.57
N ASP A 46 -5.03 10.87 -9.59
CA ASP A 46 -4.93 9.75 -10.54
C ASP A 46 -3.84 8.76 -10.11
N LEU A 47 -4.11 7.98 -9.06
CA LEU A 47 -3.19 6.96 -8.56
C LEU A 47 -3.12 5.74 -9.48
N LEU A 48 -4.22 5.42 -10.16
CA LEU A 48 -4.25 4.33 -11.13
C LEU A 48 -3.24 4.51 -12.26
N LYS A 49 -2.99 5.75 -12.71
CA LYS A 49 -1.92 6.04 -13.67
C LYS A 49 -0.52 5.61 -13.20
N TYR A 50 -0.30 5.56 -11.88
CA TYR A 50 0.98 5.19 -11.26
C TYR A 50 0.87 3.89 -10.46
N TRP A 51 -0.03 2.98 -10.85
CA TRP A 51 -0.26 1.71 -10.14
C TRP A 51 1.01 0.86 -10.03
N ASP A 52 1.90 0.95 -11.02
CA ASP A 52 3.17 0.26 -11.10
C ASP A 52 4.14 0.76 -10.04
N PHE A 53 4.23 2.08 -9.86
CA PHE A 53 4.98 2.68 -8.77
C PHE A 53 4.39 2.31 -7.42
N CYS A 54 3.07 2.30 -7.29
CA CYS A 54 2.40 1.85 -6.06
C CYS A 54 2.70 0.39 -5.74
N TYR A 55 2.73 -0.47 -6.76
CA TYR A 55 3.08 -1.88 -6.61
C TYR A 55 4.54 -2.04 -6.18
N GLU A 56 5.47 -1.38 -6.88
CA GLU A 56 6.91 -1.46 -6.60
C GLU A 56 7.24 -1.05 -5.16
N ARG A 57 6.68 0.07 -4.69
CA ARG A 57 6.97 0.59 -3.34
C ARG A 57 6.27 -0.16 -2.22
N SER A 58 5.18 -0.86 -2.52
CA SER A 58 4.43 -1.66 -1.53
C SER A 58 4.71 -3.16 -1.61
N PHE A 59 5.44 -3.61 -2.63
CA PHE A 59 5.63 -5.02 -2.96
C PHE A 59 4.30 -5.80 -3.07
N GLY A 60 3.24 -5.14 -3.53
CA GLY A 60 1.89 -5.72 -3.59
C GLY A 60 1.24 -5.93 -2.21
N CYS A 61 1.80 -5.38 -1.13
CA CYS A 61 1.22 -5.44 0.21
C CYS A 61 0.34 -4.21 0.46
N VAL A 62 -0.97 -4.44 0.64
CA VAL A 62 -1.95 -3.37 0.85
C VAL A 62 -1.71 -2.59 2.14
N GLY A 63 -1.20 -3.24 3.18
CA GLY A 63 -0.83 -2.57 4.43
C GLY A 63 0.26 -1.52 4.22
N ILE A 64 1.35 -1.90 3.53
CA ILE A 64 2.45 -1.00 3.20
C ILE A 64 1.94 0.16 2.32
N LEU A 65 1.12 -0.13 1.32
CA LEU A 65 0.52 0.88 0.46
C LEU A 65 -0.33 1.89 1.26
N LYS A 66 -1.17 1.40 2.18
CA LYS A 66 -2.03 2.24 3.02
C LYS A 66 -1.21 3.15 3.94
N ASP A 67 -0.21 2.61 4.60
CA ASP A 67 0.62 3.37 5.54
C ASP A 67 1.41 4.46 4.80
N TRP A 68 1.95 4.12 3.63
CA TRP A 68 2.62 5.07 2.76
C TRP A 68 1.68 6.18 2.24
N LEU A 69 0.48 5.82 1.74
CA LEU A 69 -0.51 6.81 1.31
C LEU A 69 -0.96 7.72 2.45
N SER A 70 -1.04 7.21 3.68
CA SER A 70 -1.37 8.01 4.86
C SER A 70 -0.30 9.06 5.17
N GLN A 71 0.99 8.70 5.01
CA GLN A 71 2.09 9.67 5.12
C GLN A 71 2.06 10.69 3.98
N ALA A 72 1.84 10.24 2.74
CA ALA A 72 1.72 11.11 1.58
C ALA A 72 0.57 12.13 1.72
N LEU A 73 -0.57 11.68 2.24
CA LEU A 73 -1.73 12.50 2.55
C LEU A 73 -1.38 13.59 3.58
N ALA A 74 -0.70 13.22 4.68
CA ALA A 74 -0.29 14.19 5.70
C ALA A 74 0.61 15.29 5.11
N THR A 75 1.60 14.91 4.28
CA THR A 75 2.47 15.88 3.59
C THR A 75 1.67 16.79 2.67
N ALA A 76 0.80 16.24 1.83
CA ALA A 76 0.00 17.02 0.88
C ALA A 76 -0.95 18.00 1.57
N LEU A 77 -1.55 17.61 2.70
CA LEU A 77 -2.41 18.50 3.49
C LEU A 77 -1.62 19.64 4.14
N LEU A 78 -0.40 19.38 4.62
CA LEU A 78 0.49 20.42 5.15
C LEU A 78 0.90 21.43 4.07
N ASP A 79 1.08 20.96 2.84
CA ASP A 79 1.39 21.79 1.68
C ASP A 79 0.16 22.55 1.13
N GLY A 80 -1.03 22.34 1.70
CA GLY A 80 -2.28 22.93 1.23
C GLY A 80 -2.70 22.44 -0.16
N ALA A 81 -2.24 21.25 -0.54
CA ALA A 81 -2.51 20.68 -1.86
C ALA A 81 -3.97 20.24 -2.00
N LYS A 82 -4.54 20.49 -3.18
CA LYS A 82 -5.91 20.09 -3.51
C LYS A 82 -6.05 18.63 -3.91
N THR A 83 -4.93 17.97 -4.23
CA THR A 83 -4.86 16.58 -4.67
C THR A 83 -3.54 15.94 -4.28
N LEU A 84 -3.49 14.61 -4.27
CA LEU A 84 -2.25 13.86 -4.08
C LEU A 84 -1.46 13.78 -5.39
N THR A 85 -0.26 14.33 -5.41
CA THR A 85 0.60 14.33 -6.58
C THR A 85 1.67 13.24 -6.48
N LEU A 86 2.31 12.92 -7.61
CA LEU A 86 3.44 12.00 -7.63
C LEU A 86 4.64 12.50 -6.78
N SER A 87 4.81 13.81 -6.62
CA SER A 87 5.87 14.34 -5.76
C SER A 87 5.64 13.99 -4.30
N HIS A 88 4.40 14.12 -3.80
CA HIS A 88 4.05 13.72 -2.43
C HIS A 88 4.27 12.23 -2.20
N LEU A 89 3.90 11.39 -3.18
CA LEU A 89 4.17 9.94 -3.12
C LEU A 89 5.67 9.66 -3.03
N LYS A 90 6.49 10.30 -3.87
CA LYS A 90 7.94 10.09 -3.89
C LYS A 90 8.61 10.57 -2.60
N SER A 91 8.18 11.69 -2.03
CA SER A 91 8.76 12.26 -0.81
C SER A 91 8.39 11.49 0.46
N SER A 92 7.22 10.86 0.48
CA SER A 92 6.73 10.08 1.63
C SER A 92 7.09 8.59 1.56
N ALA A 93 7.65 8.13 0.44
CA ALA A 93 8.05 6.74 0.30
C ALA A 93 9.18 6.44 1.29
N TYR A 94 8.97 5.42 2.13
CA TYR A 94 10.06 4.78 2.88
C TYR A 94 11.23 4.50 1.95
N SER A 95 12.46 4.66 2.41
CA SER A 95 13.62 4.29 1.60
C SER A 95 13.55 2.80 1.24
N HIS A 96 14.18 2.39 0.14
CA HIS A 96 14.20 0.97 -0.25
C HIS A 96 14.72 0.08 0.91
N GLU A 97 15.69 0.58 1.68
CA GLU A 97 16.22 -0.11 2.87
C GLU A 97 15.17 -0.28 3.97
N GLN A 98 14.37 0.75 4.26
CA GLN A 98 13.30 0.67 5.26
C GLN A 98 12.22 -0.33 4.85
N CYS A 99 11.84 -0.34 3.57
CA CYS A 99 10.92 -1.36 3.05
C CYS A 99 11.49 -2.77 3.18
N MET A 100 12.79 -2.96 2.93
CA MET A 100 13.45 -4.26 3.05
C MET A 100 13.56 -4.74 4.50
N ILE A 101 13.76 -3.83 5.46
CA ILE A 101 13.73 -4.15 6.89
C ILE A 101 12.34 -4.65 7.30
N ILE A 102 11.28 -3.90 6.96
CA ILE A 102 9.89 -4.29 7.24
C ILE A 102 9.54 -5.63 6.57
N PHE A 103 9.96 -5.83 5.33
CA PHE A 103 9.75 -7.09 4.61
C PHE A 103 10.43 -8.28 5.30
N ASN A 104 11.65 -8.10 5.80
CA ASN A 104 12.39 -9.15 6.51
C ASN A 104 11.82 -9.45 7.89
N GLU A 105 11.32 -8.45 8.61
CA GLU A 105 10.69 -8.63 9.93
C GLU A 105 9.32 -9.32 9.85
N THR A 106 8.56 -9.10 8.77
CA THR A 106 7.23 -9.70 8.56
C THR A 106 7.29 -11.19 8.14
N ARG A 107 8.50 -11.73 7.92
CA ARG A 107 8.73 -13.15 7.57
C ARG A 107 8.93 -14.08 8.79
N LEU A 108 8.74 -13.60 10.01
CA LEU A 108 8.86 -14.37 11.26
C LEU A 108 7.51 -14.91 11.75
#